data_AF-A0AAU5EYD5-F1
#
_entry.id   AF-A0AAU5EYD5-F1
#
_cell.length_a   1.000
_cell.length_b   1.000
_cell.length_c   1.000
_cell.angle_alpha   90.00
_cell.angle_beta   90.00
_cell.angle_gamma   90.00
#
_symmetry.space_group_name_H-M   'P 1'
#
loop_
_entity.id
_entity.type
_entity.pdbx_description
1 polymer ?
#
loop_
_entity_poly.entity_id
_entity_poly.type
_entity_poly.pdbx_seq_one_letter_code
_entity_poly.pdbx_strand_id
1 'polypeptide(L)'
;MRTTSMPTVQRLPGRRTGRSIGALAASVASSVASNLSHLGSSSTGHAPPADPPPPYSPAPDDSPPPYTPGNSVTSSAADPPPAYTAVPAGGFDPRELTDFQLDELVHRIIGRITRLIRTELRLDRERIGRLRDPRP
;
A
#
# COMPACT_ATOMS: atom_id res chain seq x y z
N MET A 1 -69.39 5.53 20.06
CA MET A 1 -68.07 4.91 20.34
C MET A 1 -67.30 4.83 19.02
N ARG A 2 -66.18 5.56 18.88
CA ARG A 2 -65.29 5.51 17.70
C ARG A 2 -64.09 4.62 18.03
N THR A 3 -63.78 3.63 17.21
CA THR A 3 -62.55 2.84 17.28
C THR A 3 -61.59 3.29 16.18
N THR A 4 -60.41 3.76 16.58
CA THR A 4 -59.34 4.21 15.69
C THR A 4 -58.53 3.01 15.21
N SER A 5 -58.50 2.76 13.90
CA SER A 5 -57.67 1.75 13.24
C SER A 5 -56.27 2.32 12.95
N MET A 6 -55.22 1.67 13.42
CA MET A 6 -53.82 2.05 13.15
C MET A 6 -53.35 1.47 11.81
N PRO A 7 -52.49 2.16 11.03
CA PRO A 7 -51.88 1.61 9.81
C PRO A 7 -50.66 0.73 10.14
N THR A 8 -50.63 -0.48 9.59
CA THR A 8 -49.48 -1.39 9.62
C THR A 8 -48.39 -0.92 8.63
N VAL A 9 -47.16 -0.79 9.10
CA VAL A 9 -45.99 -0.48 8.25
C VAL A 9 -45.53 -1.76 7.55
N GLN A 10 -45.80 -1.86 6.25
CA GLN A 10 -45.34 -2.95 5.39
C GLN A 10 -43.87 -2.71 4.98
N ARG A 11 -42.94 -3.45 5.60
CA ARG A 11 -41.51 -3.44 5.23
C ARG A 11 -41.29 -4.29 3.96
N LEU A 12 -40.95 -3.62 2.86
CA LEU A 12 -40.52 -4.25 1.62
C LEU A 12 -39.04 -4.71 1.74
N PRO A 13 -38.69 -5.96 1.42
CA PRO A 13 -37.28 -6.35 1.28
C PRO A 13 -36.74 -5.84 -0.06
N GLY A 14 -36.02 -4.71 -0.03
CA GLY A 14 -35.21 -4.26 -1.14
C GLY A 14 -33.86 -4.98 -1.17
N ARG A 15 -33.58 -5.75 -2.23
CA ARG A 15 -32.20 -6.02 -2.67
C ARG A 15 -32.16 -6.69 -4.04
N ARG A 16 -31.74 -5.95 -5.07
CA ARG A 16 -31.03 -6.45 -6.27
C ARG A 16 -30.55 -5.27 -7.13
N THR A 17 -29.59 -4.52 -6.59
CA THR A 17 -28.81 -3.49 -7.33
C THR A 17 -27.35 -3.70 -6.99
N GLY A 18 -26.73 -4.68 -7.65
CA GLY A 18 -25.33 -5.04 -7.38
C GLY A 18 -24.60 -5.66 -8.57
N ARG A 19 -25.15 -5.58 -9.79
CA ARG A 19 -24.57 -6.26 -10.96
C ARG A 19 -23.77 -5.35 -11.89
N SER A 20 -24.00 -4.04 -11.90
CA SER A 20 -23.32 -3.10 -12.79
C SER A 20 -21.93 -2.66 -12.31
N ILE A 21 -21.71 -2.55 -11.00
CA ILE A 21 -20.43 -2.10 -10.43
C ILE A 21 -19.33 -3.17 -10.56
N GLY A 22 -19.71 -4.46 -10.43
CA GLY A 22 -18.76 -5.57 -10.56
C GLY A 22 -18.15 -5.72 -11.96
N ALA A 23 -18.93 -5.42 -13.01
CA ALA A 23 -18.44 -5.51 -14.40
C ALA A 23 -17.43 -4.40 -14.74
N LEU A 24 -17.67 -3.18 -14.26
CA LEU A 24 -16.75 -2.06 -14.45
C LEU A 24 -15.42 -2.31 -13.71
N ALA A 25 -15.49 -2.76 -12.45
CA ALA A 25 -14.32 -3.11 -11.64
C ALA A 25 -13.48 -4.25 -12.25
N ALA A 26 -14.12 -5.25 -12.87
CA ALA A 26 -13.42 -6.31 -13.57
C ALA A 26 -12.66 -5.82 -14.82
N SER A 27 -13.25 -4.87 -15.57
CA SER A 27 -12.61 -4.27 -16.75
C SER A 27 -11.34 -3.50 -16.37
N VAL A 28 -11.37 -2.63 -15.36
CA VAL A 28 -10.15 -1.91 -14.92
C VAL A 28 -9.10 -2.88 -14.34
N ALA A 29 -9.50 -3.92 -13.63
CA ALA A 29 -8.57 -4.94 -13.11
C ALA A 29 -7.84 -5.67 -14.25
N SER A 30 -8.54 -6.00 -15.35
CA SER A 30 -7.92 -6.65 -16.51
C SER A 30 -6.89 -5.78 -17.22
N SER A 31 -7.17 -4.47 -17.41
CA SER A 31 -6.20 -3.56 -18.03
C SER A 31 -4.94 -3.37 -17.18
N VAL A 32 -5.07 -3.29 -15.86
CA VAL A 32 -3.92 -3.22 -14.95
C VAL A 32 -3.10 -4.51 -14.98
N ALA A 33 -3.76 -5.68 -14.97
CA ALA A 33 -3.09 -6.96 -15.07
C ALA A 33 -2.32 -7.11 -16.40
N SER A 34 -2.92 -6.73 -17.53
CA SER A 34 -2.27 -6.76 -18.85
C SER A 34 -1.04 -5.86 -18.92
N ASN A 35 -1.10 -4.64 -18.36
CA ASN A 35 0.06 -3.76 -18.29
C ASN A 35 1.17 -4.38 -17.44
N LEU A 36 0.82 -4.96 -16.28
CA LEU A 36 1.81 -5.59 -15.40
C LEU A 36 2.47 -6.82 -16.06
N SER A 37 1.71 -7.60 -16.83
CA SER A 37 2.24 -8.72 -17.63
C SER A 37 3.20 -8.24 -18.72
N HIS A 38 2.90 -7.13 -19.39
CA HIS A 38 3.80 -6.55 -20.40
C HIS A 38 5.12 -6.05 -19.82
N LEU A 39 5.13 -5.55 -18.57
CA LEU A 39 6.36 -5.17 -17.88
C LEU A 39 7.18 -6.39 -17.41
N GLY A 40 6.55 -7.55 -17.20
CA GLY A 40 7.22 -8.78 -16.76
C GLY A 40 7.80 -9.64 -17.88
N SER A 41 7.35 -9.47 -19.13
CA SER A 41 7.81 -10.27 -20.27
C SER A 41 9.08 -9.76 -20.94
N SER A 42 9.61 -8.59 -20.56
CA SER A 42 10.82 -8.00 -21.16
C SER A 42 12.14 -8.48 -20.52
N SER A 43 12.12 -9.49 -19.64
CA SER A 43 13.32 -10.02 -18.98
C SER A 43 13.54 -11.53 -19.18
N THR A 44 13.41 -12.03 -20.41
CA THR A 44 14.07 -13.29 -20.81
C THR A 44 15.10 -13.01 -21.88
N GLY A 45 16.13 -12.27 -21.50
CA GLY A 45 17.43 -12.35 -22.18
C GLY A 45 18.01 -13.73 -21.93
N HIS A 46 18.17 -14.51 -22.99
CA HIS A 46 18.88 -15.78 -23.00
C HIS A 46 20.34 -15.53 -22.62
N ALA A 47 20.68 -15.76 -21.35
CA ALA A 47 22.06 -15.77 -20.88
C ALA A 47 22.71 -17.11 -21.26
N PRO A 48 23.95 -17.14 -21.78
CA PRO A 48 24.68 -18.38 -22.01
C PRO A 48 24.88 -19.13 -20.67
N PRO A 49 25.07 -20.46 -20.69
CA PRO A 49 25.36 -21.21 -19.47
C PRO A 49 26.66 -20.65 -18.86
N ALA A 50 26.52 -20.00 -17.71
CA ALA A 50 27.66 -19.53 -16.94
C ALA A 50 28.42 -20.73 -16.37
N ASP A 51 29.74 -20.73 -16.51
CA ASP A 51 30.62 -21.65 -15.80
C ASP A 51 30.34 -21.58 -14.28
N PRO A 52 30.45 -22.73 -13.56
CA PRO A 52 30.24 -22.72 -12.12
C PRO A 52 31.23 -21.76 -11.46
N PRO A 53 30.79 -20.94 -10.48
CA PRO A 53 31.67 -20.01 -9.79
C PRO A 53 32.80 -20.78 -9.10
N PRO A 54 34.00 -20.17 -8.98
CA PRO A 54 35.10 -20.79 -8.26
C PRO A 54 34.71 -21.08 -6.80
N PRO A 55 35.25 -22.16 -6.21
CA PRO A 55 35.00 -22.46 -4.80
C PRO A 55 35.44 -21.29 -3.92
N TYR A 56 34.59 -20.92 -2.97
CA TYR A 56 34.87 -19.86 -1.99
C TYR A 56 36.13 -20.21 -1.20
N SER A 57 37.21 -19.49 -1.45
CA SER A 57 38.34 -19.44 -0.53
C SER A 57 37.89 -18.69 0.73
N PRO A 58 38.12 -19.22 1.94
CA PRO A 58 37.92 -18.43 3.15
C PRO A 58 38.88 -17.24 3.08
N ALA A 59 38.34 -16.03 3.14
CA ALA A 59 39.14 -14.83 3.30
C ALA A 59 40.01 -14.96 4.57
N PRO A 60 41.26 -14.45 4.59
CA PRO A 60 42.01 -14.34 5.83
C PRO A 60 41.19 -13.53 6.83
N ASP A 61 41.25 -13.90 8.11
CA ASP A 61 40.49 -13.33 9.26
C ASP A 61 40.39 -11.79 9.23
N ASP A 62 39.43 -11.29 8.46
CA ASP A 62 38.99 -9.91 8.51
C ASP A 62 37.78 -9.92 9.44
N SER A 63 38.08 -10.15 10.72
CA SER A 63 37.10 -10.02 11.78
C SER A 63 36.43 -8.65 11.60
N PRO A 64 35.10 -8.58 11.41
CA PRO A 64 34.44 -7.29 11.22
C PRO A 64 34.74 -6.41 12.44
N PRO A 65 35.02 -5.11 12.25
CA PRO A 65 35.26 -4.21 13.37
C PRO A 65 34.09 -4.33 14.35
N PRO A 66 34.36 -4.29 15.67
CA PRO A 66 33.33 -4.40 16.68
C PRO A 66 32.23 -3.39 16.38
N TYR A 67 31.01 -3.89 16.32
CA TYR A 67 29.83 -3.08 16.04
C TYR A 67 29.72 -2.02 17.14
N THR A 68 30.22 -0.82 16.87
CA THR A 68 29.76 0.34 17.62
C THR A 68 28.33 0.54 17.14
N PRO A 69 27.32 0.54 18.02
CA PRO A 69 26.02 1.02 17.64
C PRO A 69 26.23 2.48 17.27
N GLY A 70 26.49 2.73 15.99
CA GLY A 70 26.67 4.06 15.43
C GLY A 70 25.49 4.84 15.91
N ASN A 71 25.78 5.86 16.73
CA ASN A 71 24.86 6.63 17.55
C ASN A 71 23.55 6.67 16.80
N SER A 72 22.65 5.73 17.13
CA SER A 72 21.40 5.59 16.42
C SER A 72 20.85 6.96 16.60
N VAL A 73 20.68 7.69 15.49
CA VAL A 73 19.89 8.91 15.48
C VAL A 73 18.67 8.42 16.20
N THR A 74 18.56 8.83 17.47
CA THR A 74 17.41 8.56 18.29
C THR A 74 16.33 8.94 17.33
N SER A 75 15.40 8.02 17.07
CA SER A 75 14.20 8.37 16.36
C SER A 75 13.57 9.43 17.26
N SER A 76 14.04 10.67 17.10
CA SER A 76 13.66 11.85 17.86
C SER A 76 12.19 11.82 17.67
N ALA A 77 11.52 11.50 18.78
CA ALA A 77 10.10 11.27 18.92
C ALA A 77 9.42 11.70 17.65
N ALA A 78 9.17 10.73 16.75
CA ALA A 78 8.80 11.00 15.37
C ALA A 78 7.83 12.17 15.38
N ASP A 79 8.28 13.31 14.84
CA ASP A 79 7.52 14.56 14.96
C ASP A 79 6.07 14.22 14.66
N PRO A 80 5.13 14.63 15.53
CA PRO A 80 3.74 14.26 15.39
C PRO A 80 3.36 14.50 13.93
N PRO A 81 2.66 13.55 13.29
CA PRO A 81 2.35 13.66 11.87
C PRO A 81 1.74 15.05 11.64
N PRO A 82 2.17 15.77 10.59
CA PRO A 82 1.77 17.15 10.39
C PRO A 82 0.25 17.23 10.50
N ALA A 83 -0.21 18.07 11.43
CA ALA A 83 -1.62 18.24 11.67
C ALA A 83 -2.30 18.66 10.37
N TYR A 84 -3.50 18.13 10.11
CA TYR A 84 -4.24 18.50 8.92
C TYR A 84 -4.65 19.97 9.03
N THR A 85 -4.10 20.80 8.15
CA THR A 85 -4.56 22.18 7.95
C THR A 85 -5.49 22.17 6.75
N ALA A 86 -6.76 22.54 6.97
CA ALA A 86 -7.73 22.64 5.90
C ALA A 86 -7.27 23.71 4.88
N VAL A 87 -7.33 23.35 3.60
CA VAL A 87 -7.09 24.31 2.51
C VAL A 87 -8.35 25.20 2.40
N PRO A 88 -8.22 26.53 2.38
CA PRO A 88 -9.35 27.43 2.15
C PRO A 88 -10.12 27.07 0.88
N ALA A 89 -11.43 27.32 0.85
CA ALA A 89 -12.23 27.12 -0.36
C ALA A 89 -11.67 27.96 -1.51
N GLY A 90 -11.35 27.32 -2.64
CA GLY A 90 -10.70 27.96 -3.79
C GLY A 90 -9.18 28.14 -3.67
N GLY A 91 -8.55 27.67 -2.59
CA GLY A 91 -7.10 27.81 -2.38
C GLY A 91 -6.22 26.80 -3.14
N PHE A 92 -6.83 25.81 -3.79
CA PHE A 92 -6.12 24.82 -4.61
C PHE A 92 -7.05 24.34 -5.73
N ASP A 93 -6.72 24.65 -6.98
CA ASP A 93 -7.36 24.05 -8.15
C ASP A 93 -6.42 23.00 -8.77
N PRO A 94 -6.78 21.70 -8.73
CA PRO A 94 -5.96 20.66 -9.34
C PRO A 94 -5.88 20.80 -10.87
N ARG A 95 -6.80 21.52 -11.52
CA ARG A 95 -6.81 21.71 -12.98
C ARG A 95 -5.79 22.72 -13.46
N GLU A 96 -5.28 23.56 -12.57
CA GLU A 96 -4.29 24.59 -12.88
C GLU A 96 -2.84 24.09 -12.73
N LEU A 97 -2.65 22.84 -12.30
CA LEU A 97 -1.33 22.25 -12.15
C LEU A 97 -0.67 21.99 -13.51
N THR A 98 0.62 22.31 -13.62
CA THR A 98 1.43 21.90 -14.76
C THR A 98 1.73 20.39 -14.67
N ASP A 99 2.04 19.75 -15.81
CA ASP A 99 2.35 18.31 -15.84
C ASP A 99 3.50 17.95 -14.89
N PHE A 100 4.53 18.79 -14.82
CA PHE A 100 5.64 18.59 -13.87
C PHE A 100 5.20 18.69 -12.41
N GLN A 101 4.32 19.63 -12.06
CA GLN A 101 3.79 19.75 -10.69
C GLN A 101 2.91 18.56 -10.34
N LEU A 102 2.14 18.05 -11.30
CA LEU A 102 1.34 16.85 -11.14
C LEU A 102 2.25 15.64 -10.89
N ASP A 103 3.31 15.48 -11.69
CA ASP A 103 4.28 14.39 -11.54
C ASP A 103 4.98 14.42 -10.18
N GLU A 104 5.45 15.59 -9.76
CA GLU A 104 6.06 15.79 -8.44
C GLU A 104 5.09 15.50 -7.29
N LEU A 105 3.83 15.95 -7.42
CA LEU A 105 2.78 15.68 -6.44
C LEU A 105 2.51 14.17 -6.34
N VAL A 106 2.34 13.50 -7.48
CA VAL A 106 2.09 12.06 -7.56
C VAL A 106 3.27 11.29 -6.98
N HIS A 107 4.50 11.66 -7.33
CA HIS A 107 5.71 11.03 -6.80
C HIS A 107 5.77 11.14 -5.27
N ARG A 108 5.48 12.32 -4.72
CA ARG A 108 5.44 12.57 -3.27
C ARG A 108 4.33 11.76 -2.58
N ILE A 109 3.15 11.68 -3.18
CA ILE A 109 2.01 10.93 -2.63
C ILE A 109 2.32 9.44 -2.61
N ILE A 110 2.79 8.87 -3.72
CA ILE A 110 3.13 7.44 -3.81
C ILE A 110 4.21 7.08 -2.78
N GLY A 111 5.27 7.89 -2.67
CA GLY A 111 6.32 7.66 -1.69
C GLY A 111 5.78 7.64 -0.25
N ARG A 112 4.90 8.57 0.09
CA ARG A 112 4.28 8.64 1.43
C ARG A 112 3.34 7.47 1.69
N ILE A 113 2.40 7.18 0.78
CA ILE A 113 1.41 6.13 0.94
C ILE A 113 2.08 4.75 1.03
N THR A 114 3.04 4.46 0.16
CA THR A 114 3.72 3.17 0.18
C THR A 114 4.51 2.94 1.47
N ARG A 115 5.08 4.00 2.06
CA ARG A 115 5.73 3.91 3.37
C ARG A 115 4.73 3.56 4.48
N LEU A 116 3.56 4.22 4.51
CA LEU A 116 2.50 3.93 5.48
C LEU A 116 1.95 2.50 5.33
N ILE A 117 1.72 2.05 4.09
CA ILE A 117 1.28 0.68 3.84
C ILE A 117 2.34 -0.32 4.32
N ARG A 118 3.62 -0.09 4.04
CA ARG A 118 4.70 -0.98 4.52
C ARG A 118 4.74 -1.06 6.05
N THR A 119 4.53 0.05 6.75
CA THR A 119 4.48 0.04 8.22
C THR A 119 3.26 -0.70 8.74
N GLU A 120 2.08 -0.46 8.17
CA GLU A 120 0.86 -1.18 8.57
C GLU A 120 0.98 -2.69 8.32
N LEU A 121 1.52 -3.12 7.18
CA LEU A 121 1.73 -4.54 6.88
C LEU A 121 2.82 -5.20 7.74
N ARG A 122 3.81 -4.43 8.22
CA ARG A 122 4.78 -4.95 9.20
C ARG A 122 4.11 -5.18 10.54
N LEU A 123 3.39 -4.19 11.05
CA LEU A 123 2.64 -4.29 12.31
C LEU A 123 1.58 -5.37 12.24
N ASP A 124 0.92 -5.53 11.09
CA ASP A 124 -0.08 -6.55 10.90
C ASP A 124 0.51 -7.96 10.92
N ARG A 125 1.71 -8.16 10.35
CA ARG A 125 2.43 -9.44 10.46
C ARG A 125 2.81 -9.77 11.90
N GLU A 126 3.30 -8.79 12.66
CA GLU A 126 3.61 -8.97 14.09
C GLU A 126 2.36 -9.32 14.90
N ARG A 127 1.24 -8.67 14.59
CA ARG A 127 -0.06 -8.91 15.23
C ARG A 127 -0.62 -10.30 14.91
N ILE A 128 -0.63 -10.67 13.63
CA ILE A 128 -1.06 -12.00 13.17
C ILE A 128 -0.16 -13.09 13.74
N GLY A 129 1.16 -12.85 13.83
CA GLY A 129 2.11 -13.79 14.44
C GLY A 129 1.80 -14.07 15.91
N ARG A 130 1.49 -13.03 16.71
CA ARG A 130 1.04 -13.19 18.10
C ARG A 130 -0.30 -13.92 18.21
N LEU A 131 -1.25 -13.59 17.34
CA LEU A 131 -2.57 -14.24 17.34
C LEU A 131 -2.48 -15.73 16.96
N ARG A 132 -1.46 -16.11 16.19
CA ARG A 132 -1.19 -17.49 15.75
C ARG A 132 -0.31 -18.28 16.70
N ASP A 133 0.31 -17.65 17.69
CA ASP A 133 1.15 -18.31 18.68
C ASP A 133 0.35 -18.43 20.00
N PRO A 134 -0.40 -19.52 20.22
CA PRO A 134 -1.16 -19.75 21.44
C PRO A 134 -0.22 -20.20 22.57
N ARG A 135 0.88 -19.48 22.78
CA ARG A 135 1.72 -19.71 23.95
C ARG A 135 1.08 -19.00 25.15
N PRO A 136 0.73 -19.74 26.22
CA PRO A 136 0.05 -19.21 27.40
C PRO A 136 0.92 -18.23 28.19
#